data_AF-A0A7L0WP06-F1
#
_entry.id   AF-A0A7L0WP06-F1
#
_cell.length_a   1.000
_cell.length_b   1.000
_cell.length_c   1.000
_cell.angle_alpha   90.00
_cell.angle_beta   90.00
_cell.angle_gamma   90.00
#
_symmetry.space_group_name_H-M   'P 1'
#
loop_
_entity.id
_entity.type
_entity.pdbx_description
1 polymer ?
#
loop_
_entity_poly.entity_id
_entity_poly.type
_entity_poly.pdbx_seq_one_letter_code
_entity_poly.pdbx_strand_id
1 'polypeptide(L)'
;PGVELVVGSERQHRASLRWCTGRAEAAVKRLRSGGVRLLLSSVKQQEEVIYYAKLYGVSVVECLSPEEIALICEITGVSPYAPFGDDTRGGIPEAAVAAFCQPLLLGSRRCVHVGLSSACALRPHCLVLCAPVDGVNEQHAAALQGALTMLQQLFKTVD
;
A
#
# COMPACT_ATOMS: atom_id res chain seq x y z
N PRO A 1 -1.01 0.41 18.42
CA PRO A 1 -1.62 0.40 19.78
C PRO A 1 -3.15 0.21 19.70
N GLY A 2 -3.65 -0.92 20.18
CA GLY A 2 -5.09 -1.11 20.43
C GLY A 2 -5.38 -0.71 21.88
N VAL A 3 -6.35 0.15 22.10
CA VAL A 3 -6.85 0.50 23.45
C VAL A 3 -8.15 -0.27 23.63
N GLU A 4 -8.26 -1.03 24.73
CA GLU A 4 -9.50 -1.73 25.05
C GLU A 4 -10.58 -0.73 25.47
N LEU A 5 -11.74 -0.78 24.82
CA LEU A 5 -12.90 0.03 25.18
C LEU A 5 -13.86 -0.81 26.02
N VAL A 6 -13.94 -0.51 27.32
CA VAL A 6 -14.95 -1.12 28.19
C VAL A 6 -16.27 -0.39 28.00
N VAL A 7 -17.32 -1.13 27.66
CA VAL A 7 -18.65 -0.58 27.40
C VAL A 7 -19.63 -1.08 28.47
N GLY A 8 -20.24 -0.16 29.22
CA GLY A 8 -21.14 -0.49 30.34
C GLY A 8 -22.62 -0.64 29.96
N SER A 9 -23.00 -0.37 28.71
CA SER A 9 -24.40 -0.49 28.24
C SER A 9 -24.51 -0.61 26.73
N GLU A 10 -25.63 -1.17 26.25
CA GLU A 10 -25.92 -1.25 24.81
C GLU A 10 -25.98 0.12 24.13
N ARG A 11 -26.49 1.14 24.83
CA ARG A 11 -26.52 2.52 24.31
C ARG A 11 -25.13 3.07 24.06
N GLN A 12 -24.21 2.84 24.99
CA GLN A 12 -22.80 3.21 24.82
C GLN A 12 -22.18 2.43 23.67
N HIS A 13 -22.45 1.12 23.55
CA HIS A 13 -21.95 0.30 22.45
C HIS A 13 -22.37 0.86 21.08
N ARG A 14 -23.66 1.16 20.91
CA ARG A 14 -24.21 1.75 19.69
C ARG A 14 -23.67 3.16 19.41
N ALA A 15 -23.35 3.93 20.45
CA ALA A 15 -22.74 5.24 20.28
C ALA A 15 -21.29 5.10 19.81
N SER A 16 -20.52 4.17 20.39
CA SER A 16 -19.14 3.88 20.00
C SER A 16 -19.04 3.40 18.56
N LEU A 17 -19.92 2.48 18.12
CA LEU A 17 -19.96 2.03 16.73
C LEU A 17 -20.20 3.21 15.77
N ARG A 18 -21.22 4.03 16.05
CA ARG A 18 -21.51 5.22 15.24
C ARG A 18 -20.33 6.19 15.17
N TRP A 19 -19.62 6.37 16.29
CA TRP A 19 -18.42 7.20 16.34
C TRP A 19 -17.28 6.61 15.49
N CYS A 20 -17.00 5.31 15.60
CA CYS A 20 -15.99 4.63 14.78
C CYS A 20 -16.30 4.73 13.29
N THR A 21 -17.55 4.46 12.90
CA THR A 21 -18.02 4.57 11.51
C THR A 21 -17.88 6.01 11.00
N GLY A 22 -18.31 7.01 11.79
CA GLY A 22 -18.16 8.42 11.41
C GLY A 22 -16.71 8.87 11.26
N ARG A 23 -15.78 8.29 12.05
CA ARG A 23 -14.34 8.54 11.88
C ARG A 23 -13.78 7.93 10.62
N ALA A 24 -14.13 6.68 10.31
CA ALA A 24 -13.71 6.03 9.07
C ALA A 24 -14.18 6.85 7.86
N GLU A 25 -15.43 7.30 7.87
CA GLU A 25 -15.99 8.18 6.84
C GLU A 25 -15.20 9.48 6.71
N ALA A 26 -15.00 10.19 7.81
CA ALA A 26 -14.29 11.47 7.82
C ALA A 26 -12.85 11.34 7.33
N ALA A 27 -12.16 10.25 7.70
CA ALA A 27 -10.79 9.98 7.26
C ALA A 27 -10.72 9.77 5.74
N VAL A 28 -11.58 8.91 5.18
CA VAL A 28 -11.63 8.68 3.73
C VAL A 28 -12.03 9.94 2.97
N LYS A 29 -13.02 10.68 3.49
CA LYS A 29 -13.46 11.95 2.88
C LYS A 29 -12.33 12.97 2.85
N ARG A 30 -11.50 13.04 3.89
CA ARG A 30 -10.29 13.88 3.94
C ARG A 30 -9.25 13.42 2.92
N LEU A 31 -8.99 12.11 2.82
CA LEU A 31 -8.11 11.57 1.79
C LEU A 31 -8.55 12.03 0.40
N ARG A 32 -9.85 11.86 0.11
CA ARG A 32 -10.44 12.26 -1.15
C ARG A 32 -10.36 13.78 -1.39
N SER A 33 -10.65 14.61 -0.39
CA SER A 33 -10.58 16.07 -0.53
C SER A 33 -9.16 16.57 -0.74
N GLY A 34 -8.15 15.86 -0.21
CA GLY A 34 -6.74 16.09 -0.48
C GLY A 34 -6.26 15.53 -1.83
N GLY A 35 -7.17 15.06 -2.69
CA GLY A 35 -6.84 14.57 -4.04
C GLY A 35 -6.38 13.12 -4.12
N VAL A 36 -6.37 12.39 -3.00
CA VAL A 36 -5.98 10.97 -2.99
C VAL A 36 -7.02 10.12 -3.70
N ARG A 37 -6.55 9.28 -4.62
CA ARG A 37 -7.36 8.30 -5.37
C ARG A 37 -6.96 6.86 -5.10
N LEU A 38 -5.80 6.65 -4.48
CA LEU A 38 -5.24 5.35 -4.15
C LEU A 38 -4.63 5.40 -2.76
N LEU A 39 -5.07 4.51 -1.87
CA LEU A 39 -4.51 4.28 -0.56
C LEU A 39 -3.68 2.99 -0.58
N LEU A 40 -2.40 3.11 -0.23
CA LEU A 40 -1.49 1.99 -0.04
C LEU A 40 -1.30 1.79 1.46
N SER A 41 -1.67 0.63 1.98
CA SER A 41 -1.66 0.32 3.40
C SER A 41 -0.81 -0.90 3.73
N SER A 42 0.05 -0.78 4.74
CA SER A 42 0.82 -1.91 5.29
C SER A 42 -0.03 -2.90 6.09
N VAL A 43 -1.20 -2.46 6.56
CA VAL A 43 -2.13 -3.28 7.36
C VAL A 43 -3.40 -3.59 6.59
N LYS A 44 -4.08 -4.65 7.02
CA LYS A 44 -5.45 -4.93 6.59
C LYS A 44 -6.38 -3.82 7.07
N GLN A 45 -7.21 -3.30 6.18
CA GLN A 45 -8.18 -2.26 6.47
C GLN A 45 -9.51 -2.89 6.95
N GLN A 46 -10.20 -2.16 7.81
CA GLN A 46 -11.51 -2.56 8.30
C GLN A 46 -12.58 -2.38 7.22
N GLU A 47 -13.66 -3.16 7.29
CA GLU A 47 -14.72 -3.15 6.27
C GLU A 47 -15.36 -1.77 6.09
N GLU A 48 -15.48 -0.99 7.17
CA GLU A 48 -16.02 0.37 7.12
C GLU A 48 -15.12 1.29 6.30
N VAL A 49 -13.79 1.16 6.42
CA VAL A 49 -12.83 1.95 5.62
C VAL A 49 -12.95 1.58 4.15
N ILE A 50 -13.04 0.28 3.84
CA ILE A 50 -13.22 -0.20 2.46
C ILE A 50 -14.56 0.29 1.87
N TYR A 51 -15.63 0.23 2.65
CA TYR A 51 -16.96 0.72 2.26
C TYR A 51 -16.92 2.20 1.88
N TYR A 52 -16.39 3.05 2.75
CA TYR A 52 -16.30 4.48 2.48
C TYR A 52 -15.30 4.80 1.38
N ALA A 53 -14.18 4.07 1.28
CA ALA A 53 -13.22 4.23 0.19
C ALA A 53 -13.91 4.01 -1.17
N LYS A 54 -14.70 2.94 -1.28
CA LYS A 54 -15.53 2.69 -2.47
C LYS A 54 -16.53 3.82 -2.72
N LEU A 55 -17.24 4.27 -1.68
CA LEU A 55 -18.25 5.34 -1.79
C LEU A 55 -17.65 6.65 -2.32
N TYR A 56 -16.42 6.98 -1.89
CA TYR A 56 -15.74 8.22 -2.26
C TYR A 56 -14.77 8.08 -3.44
N GLY A 57 -14.72 6.90 -4.08
CA GLY A 57 -13.86 6.66 -5.25
C GLY A 57 -12.37 6.65 -4.94
N VAL A 58 -12.00 6.11 -3.77
CA VAL A 58 -10.61 5.84 -3.36
C VAL A 58 -10.37 4.34 -3.48
N SER A 59 -9.41 3.94 -4.32
CA SER A 59 -8.96 2.55 -4.39
C SER A 59 -8.08 2.22 -3.19
N VAL A 60 -8.16 0.99 -2.68
CA VAL A 60 -7.36 0.54 -1.53
C VAL A 60 -6.55 -0.68 -1.90
N VAL A 61 -5.26 -0.65 -1.60
CA VAL A 61 -4.35 -1.80 -1.58
C VAL A 61 -3.89 -1.95 -0.14
N GLU A 62 -4.08 -3.14 0.42
CA GLU A 62 -3.82 -3.43 1.83
C GLU A 62 -2.82 -4.59 1.98
N CYS A 63 -2.28 -4.73 3.19
CA CYS A 63 -1.31 -5.76 3.55
C CYS A 63 0.03 -5.69 2.79
N LEU A 64 0.50 -4.49 2.46
CA LEU A 64 1.84 -4.30 1.91
C LEU A 64 2.91 -4.65 2.96
N SER A 65 3.93 -5.37 2.54
CA SER A 65 5.06 -5.73 3.41
C SER A 65 5.91 -4.50 3.75
N PRO A 66 6.69 -4.55 4.85
CA PRO A 66 7.62 -3.48 5.18
C PRO A 66 8.61 -3.17 4.05
N GLU A 67 9.08 -4.21 3.34
CA GLU A 67 10.01 -4.09 2.20
C GLU A 67 9.34 -3.39 1.01
N GLU A 68 8.07 -3.71 0.72
CA GLU A 68 7.29 -3.04 -0.32
C GLU A 68 7.09 -1.56 0.02
N ILE A 69 6.75 -1.24 1.28
CA ILE A 69 6.62 0.15 1.73
C ILE A 69 7.95 0.90 1.60
N ALA A 70 9.06 0.29 2.03
CA ALA A 70 10.38 0.90 1.91
C ALA A 70 10.73 1.21 0.44
N LEU A 71 10.49 0.26 -0.47
CA LEU A 71 10.70 0.44 -1.90
C LEU A 71 9.80 1.57 -2.47
N ILE A 72 8.53 1.62 -2.08
CA ILE A 72 7.62 2.71 -2.51
C ILE A 72 8.15 4.07 -2.04
N CYS A 73 8.64 4.17 -0.80
CA CYS A 73 9.22 5.39 -0.27
C CYS A 73 10.48 5.79 -1.05
N GLU A 74 11.34 4.84 -1.39
CA GLU A 74 12.56 5.08 -2.17
C GLU A 74 12.24 5.57 -3.60
N ILE A 75 11.24 4.98 -4.26
CA ILE A 75 10.82 5.35 -5.62
C ILE A 75 10.18 6.74 -5.65
N THR A 76 9.32 7.02 -4.68
CA THR A 76 8.47 8.21 -4.69
C THR A 76 9.06 9.39 -3.93
N GLY A 77 10.01 9.15 -3.04
CA GLY A 77 10.53 10.12 -2.08
C GLY A 77 9.55 10.45 -0.95
N VAL A 78 8.35 9.87 -0.95
CA VAL A 78 7.27 10.20 0.00
C VAL A 78 7.31 9.27 1.20
N SER A 79 7.20 9.84 2.40
CA SER A 79 7.11 9.07 3.64
C SER A 79 5.69 8.55 3.90
N PRO A 80 5.53 7.39 4.58
CA PRO A 80 4.20 6.87 4.91
C PRO A 80 3.40 7.85 5.77
N TYR A 81 2.12 8.03 5.45
CA TYR A 81 1.25 8.90 6.20
C TYR A 81 0.95 8.31 7.59
N ALA A 82 1.48 8.96 8.63
CA ALA A 82 1.25 8.61 10.03
C ALA A 82 0.46 9.73 10.73
N PRO A 83 -0.88 9.73 10.67
CA PRO A 83 -1.67 10.71 11.40
C PRO A 83 -1.53 10.47 12.91
N PHE A 84 -1.08 11.47 13.65
CA PHE A 84 -1.12 11.46 15.11
C PHE A 84 -2.46 12.04 15.59
N GLY A 85 -3.16 11.32 16.48
CA GLY A 85 -4.33 11.83 17.20
C GLY A 85 -5.56 12.16 16.33
N ASP A 86 -6.37 13.11 16.78
CA ASP A 86 -7.58 13.59 16.11
C ASP A 86 -7.34 14.83 15.23
N ASP A 87 -6.15 14.92 14.64
CA ASP A 87 -5.77 16.02 13.75
C ASP A 87 -6.51 15.91 12.42
N THR A 88 -7.81 16.23 12.48
CA THR A 88 -8.75 16.39 11.38
C THR A 88 -8.55 17.72 10.64
N ARG A 89 -7.69 18.61 11.16
CA ARG A 89 -7.50 19.98 10.68
C ARG A 89 -6.33 20.19 9.71
N GLY A 90 -5.39 19.25 9.61
CA GLY A 90 -4.26 19.35 8.68
C GLY A 90 -4.62 18.94 7.25
N GLY A 91 -3.97 19.51 6.24
CA GLY A 91 -3.96 18.95 4.88
C GLY A 91 -3.31 17.56 4.85
N ILE A 92 -3.36 16.88 3.71
CA ILE A 92 -2.47 15.72 3.46
C ILE A 92 -1.14 16.33 3.04
N PRO A 93 -0.06 16.17 3.82
CA PRO A 93 1.16 16.92 3.61
C PRO A 93 1.85 16.53 2.31
N GLU A 94 1.79 15.25 1.93
CA GLU A 94 2.52 14.72 0.78
C GLU A 94 1.82 13.49 0.21
N ALA A 95 1.72 13.41 -1.12
CA ALA A 95 1.14 12.27 -1.82
C ALA A 95 1.92 12.02 -3.12
N ALA A 96 2.21 10.75 -3.40
CA ALA A 96 2.88 10.35 -4.63
C ALA A 96 1.89 10.18 -5.79
N VAL A 97 2.39 10.34 -7.02
CA VAL A 97 1.59 10.12 -8.24
C VAL A 97 1.76 8.68 -8.72
N ALA A 98 0.69 7.90 -8.65
CA ALA A 98 0.60 6.63 -9.36
C ALA A 98 0.17 6.89 -10.82
N ALA A 99 0.97 6.42 -11.78
CA ALA A 99 0.65 6.44 -13.20
C ALA A 99 -0.51 5.50 -13.53
N PHE A 100 -0.55 4.32 -12.90
CA PHE A 100 -1.67 3.37 -13.00
C PHE A 100 -1.75 2.48 -11.76
N CYS A 101 -2.93 1.90 -11.55
CA CYS A 101 -3.18 0.88 -10.55
C CYS A 101 -4.22 -0.10 -11.10
N GLN A 102 -3.83 -1.35 -11.34
CA GLN A 102 -4.67 -2.33 -12.01
C GLN A 102 -4.64 -3.67 -11.29
N PRO A 103 -5.79 -4.35 -11.13
CA PRO A 103 -5.80 -5.71 -10.61
C PRO A 103 -5.11 -6.66 -11.61
N LEU A 104 -4.34 -7.60 -11.09
CA LEU A 104 -3.64 -8.62 -11.86
C LEU A 104 -3.99 -10.00 -11.29
N LEU A 105 -4.50 -10.90 -12.12
CA LEU A 105 -4.81 -12.27 -11.72
C LEU A 105 -3.70 -13.21 -12.21
N LEU A 106 -2.97 -13.80 -11.27
CA LEU A 106 -1.87 -14.74 -11.52
C LEU A 106 -2.28 -16.12 -11.00
N GLY A 107 -2.89 -16.92 -11.87
CA GLY A 107 -3.50 -18.19 -11.48
C GLY A 107 -4.64 -17.96 -10.48
N SER A 108 -4.51 -18.52 -9.26
CA SER A 108 -5.47 -18.31 -8.17
C SER A 108 -5.16 -17.08 -7.29
N ARG A 109 -4.01 -16.42 -7.50
CA ARG A 109 -3.59 -15.25 -6.72
C ARG A 109 -4.06 -13.96 -7.36
N ARG A 110 -4.69 -13.10 -6.55
CA ARG A 110 -5.02 -11.72 -6.91
C ARG A 110 -3.90 -10.82 -6.43
N CYS A 111 -3.26 -10.15 -7.37
CA CYS A 111 -2.21 -9.18 -7.15
C CYS A 111 -2.69 -7.82 -7.67
N VAL A 112 -1.91 -6.77 -7.39
CA VAL A 112 -2.11 -5.45 -7.96
C VAL A 112 -0.83 -5.02 -8.65
N HIS A 113 -0.95 -4.45 -9.83
CA HIS A 113 0.15 -3.82 -10.53
C HIS A 113 0.01 -2.31 -10.38
N VAL A 114 0.97 -1.69 -9.69
CA VAL A 114 1.00 -0.25 -9.43
C VAL A 114 2.20 0.33 -10.15
N GLY A 115 1.94 1.26 -11.08
CA GLY A 115 2.97 2.07 -11.71
C GLY A 115 3.12 3.35 -10.93
N LEU A 116 4.29 3.58 -10.33
CA LEU A 116 4.60 4.81 -9.61
C LEU A 116 5.40 5.75 -10.52
N SER A 117 5.08 7.04 -10.45
CA SER A 117 5.92 8.06 -11.07
C SER A 117 7.15 8.24 -10.19
N SER A 118 8.32 7.86 -10.71
CA SER A 118 9.56 7.99 -9.96
C SER A 118 9.92 9.47 -9.80
N ALA A 119 10.18 9.89 -8.56
CA ALA A 119 10.74 11.21 -8.26
C ALA A 119 12.28 11.20 -8.38
N CYS A 120 12.87 10.02 -8.57
CA CYS A 120 14.31 9.76 -8.50
C CYS A 120 14.84 9.19 -9.83
N ALA A 121 16.16 9.13 -9.98
CA ALA A 121 16.78 8.43 -11.12
C ALA A 121 16.53 6.90 -11.10
N LEU A 122 16.08 6.36 -9.96
CA LEU A 122 15.73 4.96 -9.80
C LEU A 122 14.53 4.61 -10.69
N ARG A 123 14.71 3.64 -11.59
CA ARG A 123 13.67 3.07 -12.42
C ARG A 123 13.49 1.60 -12.06
N PRO A 124 12.65 1.29 -11.05
CA PRO A 124 12.41 -0.09 -10.66
C PRO A 124 11.72 -0.82 -11.80
N HIS A 125 12.15 -2.05 -12.05
CA HIS A 125 11.46 -2.98 -12.94
C HIS A 125 11.04 -4.19 -12.12
N CYS A 126 9.78 -4.60 -12.27
CA CYS A 126 9.24 -5.79 -11.61
C CYS A 126 9.15 -6.92 -12.64
N LEU A 127 9.67 -8.09 -12.27
CA LEU A 127 9.52 -9.32 -13.04
C LEU A 127 8.66 -10.30 -12.25
N VAL A 128 7.61 -10.80 -12.87
CA VAL A 128 6.72 -11.81 -12.30
C VAL A 128 7.09 -13.17 -12.88
N LEU A 129 7.45 -14.12 -12.01
CA LEU A 129 7.75 -15.50 -12.38
C LEU A 129 6.55 -16.39 -12.11
N CYS A 130 6.12 -17.13 -13.13
CA CYS A 130 5.04 -18.09 -13.04
C CYS A 130 5.55 -19.45 -13.51
N ALA A 131 5.37 -20.47 -12.67
CA ALA A 131 5.72 -21.84 -12.98
C ALA A 131 4.61 -22.79 -12.49
N PRO A 132 4.55 -24.03 -13.02
CA PRO A 132 3.54 -25.01 -12.62
C PRO A 132 3.61 -25.42 -11.14
N VAL A 133 4.79 -25.34 -10.53
CA VAL A 133 5.05 -25.70 -9.12
C VAL A 133 6.09 -24.75 -8.51
N ASP A 134 6.02 -24.54 -7.19
CA ASP A 134 6.86 -23.57 -6.47
C ASP A 134 8.36 -23.84 -6.65
N GLY A 135 8.79 -25.11 -6.63
CA GLY A 135 10.21 -25.46 -6.79
C GLY A 135 10.81 -25.03 -8.13
N VAL A 136 10.03 -24.97 -9.21
CA VAL A 136 10.50 -24.46 -10.51
C VAL A 136 10.60 -22.93 -10.48
N ASN A 137 9.68 -22.26 -9.79
CA ASN A 137 9.75 -20.81 -9.58
C ASN A 137 10.99 -20.42 -8.77
N GLU A 138 11.34 -21.18 -7.73
CA GLU A 138 12.57 -20.98 -6.94
C GLU A 138 13.83 -21.13 -7.81
N GLN A 139 13.87 -22.15 -8.67
CA GLN A 139 14.98 -22.33 -9.61
C GLN A 139 15.09 -21.17 -10.60
N HIS A 140 13.95 -20.70 -11.15
CA HIS A 140 13.94 -19.53 -12.02
C HIS A 140 14.41 -18.27 -11.31
N ALA A 141 13.94 -18.04 -10.07
CA ALA A 141 14.37 -16.90 -9.26
C ALA A 141 15.87 -16.94 -8.99
N ALA A 142 16.43 -18.08 -8.59
CA ALA A 142 17.86 -18.26 -8.34
C ALA A 142 18.69 -18.05 -9.62
N ALA A 143 18.26 -18.62 -10.76
CA ALA A 143 18.95 -18.47 -12.04
C ALA A 143 18.97 -17.00 -12.50
N LEU A 144 17.83 -16.31 -12.40
CA LEU A 144 17.72 -14.89 -12.74
C LEU A 144 18.55 -14.00 -11.80
N GLN A 145 18.53 -14.29 -10.51
CA GLN A 145 19.37 -13.57 -9.53
C GLN A 145 20.85 -13.74 -9.88
N GLY A 146 21.29 -14.96 -10.20
CA GLY A 146 22.65 -15.23 -10.65
C GLY A 146 23.01 -14.44 -11.92
N ALA A 147 22.14 -14.49 -12.94
CA ALA A 147 22.34 -13.77 -14.20
C ALA A 147 22.42 -12.25 -14.00
N LEU A 148 21.49 -11.66 -13.23
CA LEU A 148 21.50 -10.23 -12.93
C LEU A 148 22.73 -9.83 -12.10
N THR A 149 23.15 -10.66 -11.15
CA THR A 149 24.37 -10.43 -10.36
C THR A 149 25.60 -10.43 -11.27
N MET A 150 25.71 -11.39 -12.18
CA MET A 150 26.81 -11.42 -13.15
C MET A 150 26.82 -10.19 -14.05
N LEU A 151 25.65 -9.78 -14.57
CA LEU A 151 25.52 -8.56 -15.36
C LEU A 151 25.97 -7.34 -14.56
N GLN A 152 25.56 -7.22 -13.29
CA GLN A 152 26.01 -6.13 -12.42
C GLN A 152 27.54 -6.09 -12.30
N GLN A 153 28.23 -7.25 -12.17
CA GLN A 153 29.70 -7.26 -12.10
C GLN A 153 30.36 -6.74 -13.39
N LEU A 154 29.77 -6.99 -14.57
CA LEU A 154 30.31 -6.48 -15.84
C LEU A 154 30.26 -4.96 -15.95
N PHE A 155 29.32 -4.32 -15.24
CA PHE A 155 29.16 -2.86 -15.23
C PHE A 155 29.76 -2.18 -14.01
N LYS A 156 30.36 -2.93 -13.07
CA LYS A 156 31.15 -2.32 -12.01
C LYS A 156 32.43 -1.79 -12.63
N THR A 157 32.61 -0.48 -12.53
CA THR A 157 33.90 0.15 -12.78
C THR A 157 34.91 -0.40 -11.78
N VAL A 158 36.03 -0.91 -12.29
CA VAL A 158 37.20 -1.20 -11.45
C VAL A 158 37.76 0.15 -11.05
N ASP A 159 37.72 0.45 -9.75
CA ASP A 159 38.44 1.60 -9.17
C ASP A 159 39.96 1.43 -9.32
#